data_AF-A0A1M3MT61-F1
#
_entry.id   AF-A0A1M3MT61-F1
#
_cell.length_a   1.000
_cell.length_b   1.000
_cell.length_c   1.000
_cell.angle_alpha   90.00
_cell.angle_beta   90.00
_cell.angle_gamma   90.00
#
_symmetry.space_group_name_H-M   'P 1'
#
loop_
_entity.id
_entity.type
_entity.pdbx_description
1 polymer ?
#
loop_
_entity_poly.entity_id
_entity_poly.type
_entity_poly.pdbx_seq_one_letter_code
_entity_poly.pdbx_strand_id
1 'polypeptide(L)'
;MYFVMAACSSLPLIGDDDEDNGRPGAPGANADGSSSSSSSSSGSPVPNAMAGEWHKGGSRLKLRYLKGDDGTQQFLGWSDSARGGEDCSFLQHADGSWRCMPTATALVGGYFASASCTGTELVYLAKGLPAPKYGQKYEGLGTRRYPVTKPHAGAVYWRQPTTGACQDVSSLSTSSDVYAVGPELPPSAFVLGTLTTSP
;
A
#
# COMPACT_ATOMS: atom_id res chain seq x y z
N MET A 1 -13.35 7.43 -39.50
CA MET A 1 -13.88 6.07 -39.70
C MET A 1 -12.69 5.15 -39.90
N TYR A 2 -12.42 4.24 -38.96
CA TYR A 2 -11.73 2.96 -39.10
C TYR A 2 -11.62 2.37 -37.69
N PHE A 3 -12.33 1.27 -37.42
CA PHE A 3 -12.18 0.47 -36.21
C PHE A 3 -11.30 -0.73 -36.54
N VAL A 4 -10.37 -1.08 -35.65
CA VAL A 4 -9.64 -2.35 -35.72
C VAL A 4 -10.08 -3.20 -34.53
N MET A 5 -10.99 -4.13 -34.80
CA MET A 5 -11.28 -5.26 -33.90
C MET A 5 -10.30 -6.38 -34.24
N ALA A 6 -9.56 -6.87 -33.26
CA ALA A 6 -8.81 -8.11 -33.37
C ALA A 6 -9.56 -9.21 -32.60
N ALA A 7 -10.08 -10.21 -33.31
CA ALA A 7 -10.77 -11.36 -32.73
C ALA A 7 -9.82 -12.55 -32.57
N CYS A 8 -10.03 -13.36 -31.54
CA CYS A 8 -9.34 -14.64 -31.38
C CYS A 8 -10.04 -15.74 -32.20
N SER A 9 -9.27 -16.45 -33.03
CA SER A 9 -9.68 -17.66 -33.77
C SER A 9 -8.48 -18.63 -33.72
N SER A 10 -8.49 -19.68 -32.89
CA SER A 10 -9.11 -21.01 -33.08
C SER A 10 -8.20 -22.05 -33.78
N LEU A 11 -7.79 -23.09 -33.03
CA LEU A 11 -7.08 -24.30 -33.51
C LEU A 11 -7.96 -25.17 -34.44
N PRO A 12 -7.37 -25.81 -35.47
CA PRO A 12 -7.26 -27.30 -35.57
C PRO A 12 -5.95 -27.78 -36.27
N LEU A 13 -5.56 -29.06 -36.46
CA LEU A 13 -5.76 -30.40 -35.83
C LEU A 13 -4.80 -31.43 -36.50
N ILE A 14 -4.48 -32.57 -35.85
CA ILE A 14 -3.93 -33.86 -36.41
C ILE A 14 -2.46 -33.80 -36.92
N GLY A 15 -1.60 -34.81 -36.79
CA GLY A 15 -1.73 -36.18 -36.22
C GLY A 15 -0.38 -36.94 -36.17
N ASP A 16 -0.44 -38.19 -35.70
CA ASP A 16 0.67 -39.06 -35.25
C ASP A 16 1.53 -39.71 -36.35
N ASP A 17 2.76 -40.12 -36.01
CA ASP A 17 3.32 -41.48 -36.27
C ASP A 17 4.69 -41.70 -35.57
N ASP A 18 4.99 -42.97 -35.24
CA ASP A 18 6.09 -43.48 -34.39
C ASP A 18 7.54 -43.32 -34.93
N GLU A 19 8.53 -43.22 -34.02
CA GLU A 19 9.72 -44.12 -34.01
C GLU A 19 10.46 -44.12 -32.66
N ASP A 20 10.72 -45.32 -32.11
CA ASP A 20 11.32 -45.59 -30.79
C ASP A 20 12.86 -45.50 -30.80
N ASN A 21 13.47 -45.05 -29.68
CA ASN A 21 14.65 -45.70 -29.09
C ASN A 21 14.95 -45.26 -27.64
N GLY A 22 14.28 -45.89 -26.68
CA GLY A 22 14.93 -46.51 -25.52
C GLY A 22 15.41 -45.66 -24.32
N ARG A 23 14.76 -45.90 -23.16
CA ARG A 23 15.45 -46.36 -21.93
C ARG A 23 14.49 -47.01 -20.91
N PRO A 24 14.94 -47.98 -20.08
CA PRO A 24 14.04 -49.02 -19.58
C PRO A 24 13.57 -48.88 -18.12
N GLY A 25 12.33 -49.34 -17.88
CA GLY A 25 12.05 -50.34 -16.83
C GLY A 25 11.77 -49.86 -15.40
N ALA A 26 10.48 -49.84 -15.03
CA ALA A 26 10.04 -49.92 -13.64
C ALA A 26 9.45 -51.32 -13.35
N PRO A 27 9.55 -51.80 -12.11
CA PRO A 27 8.56 -52.73 -11.56
C PRO A 27 7.92 -52.15 -10.29
N GLY A 28 6.58 -52.19 -10.21
CA GLY A 28 5.83 -51.89 -8.98
C GLY A 28 5.14 -53.14 -8.43
N ALA A 29 4.82 -53.13 -7.13
CA ALA A 29 3.89 -54.09 -6.50
C ALA A 29 3.29 -53.55 -5.18
N ASN A 30 2.05 -53.07 -5.27
CA ASN A 30 0.89 -53.24 -4.38
C ASN A 30 1.03 -53.33 -2.84
N ALA A 31 0.40 -52.34 -2.18
CA ALA A 31 -0.56 -52.37 -1.05
C ALA A 31 -0.53 -53.46 0.05
N ASP A 32 -0.59 -53.03 1.32
CA ASP A 32 -1.78 -53.19 2.20
C ASP A 32 -1.62 -52.52 3.59
N GLY A 33 -2.73 -52.16 4.26
CA GLY A 33 -2.82 -52.21 5.73
C GLY A 33 -2.62 -50.94 6.60
N SER A 34 -3.68 -50.14 6.73
CA SER A 34 -4.22 -49.55 7.98
C SER A 34 -3.38 -48.83 9.07
N SER A 35 -3.89 -47.64 9.42
CA SER A 35 -4.12 -47.10 10.78
C SER A 35 -2.98 -46.55 11.66
N SER A 36 -3.13 -45.25 11.96
CA SER A 36 -2.88 -44.57 13.25
C SER A 36 -1.53 -44.77 13.97
N SER A 37 -0.71 -43.73 14.02
CA SER A 37 -0.48 -43.01 15.29
C SER A 37 0.25 -41.67 15.09
N SER A 38 -0.12 -40.74 15.96
CA SER A 38 0.45 -39.40 16.18
C SER A 38 1.97 -39.27 16.03
N SER A 39 2.42 -38.26 15.30
CA SER A 39 3.56 -37.45 15.75
C SER A 39 3.44 -36.02 15.23
N SER A 40 3.52 -35.08 16.16
CA SER A 40 3.41 -33.65 15.94
C SER A 40 4.53 -33.15 15.04
N SER A 41 4.23 -32.83 13.78
CA SER A 41 5.06 -31.90 13.02
C SER A 41 4.79 -30.47 13.51
N SER A 42 5.17 -30.21 14.76
CA SER A 42 5.44 -28.86 15.24
C SER A 42 6.51 -28.29 14.31
N GLY A 43 6.08 -27.49 13.33
CA GLY A 43 6.98 -26.95 12.32
C GLY A 43 8.13 -26.25 13.01
N SER A 44 9.35 -26.77 12.85
CA SER A 44 10.54 -26.23 13.49
C SER A 44 10.58 -24.73 13.26
N PRO A 45 10.83 -23.89 14.30
CA PRO A 45 10.93 -22.45 14.11
C PRO A 45 11.90 -22.18 12.96
N VAL A 46 11.45 -21.46 11.92
CA VAL A 46 12.35 -21.15 10.80
C VAL A 46 13.56 -20.42 11.38
N PRO A 47 14.79 -20.91 11.18
CA PRO A 47 15.97 -20.24 11.71
C PRO A 47 16.00 -18.80 11.18
N ASN A 48 16.22 -17.84 12.07
CA ASN A 48 16.09 -16.41 11.78
C ASN A 48 14.66 -15.95 11.38
N ALA A 49 13.61 -16.63 11.86
CA ALA A 49 12.30 -16.02 12.05
C ALA A 49 12.50 -14.68 12.79
N MET A 50 12.14 -13.59 12.11
CA MET A 50 12.42 -12.22 12.50
C MET A 50 11.65 -11.73 13.76
N ALA A 51 11.13 -12.63 14.57
CA ALA A 51 10.48 -12.32 15.86
C ALA A 51 11.47 -11.89 16.97
N GLY A 52 12.77 -12.22 16.85
CA GLY A 52 13.72 -12.11 17.96
C GLY A 52 14.31 -10.72 18.24
N GLU A 53 14.74 -9.98 17.21
CA GLU A 53 15.54 -8.74 17.40
C GLU A 53 14.83 -7.42 17.05
N TRP A 54 13.61 -7.49 16.51
CA TRP A 54 12.91 -6.31 15.95
C TRP A 54 12.33 -5.37 17.02
N HIS A 55 12.47 -5.79 18.28
CA HIS A 55 11.99 -5.11 19.48
C HIS A 55 13.12 -4.45 20.30
N LYS A 56 14.34 -4.28 19.76
CA LYS A 56 15.43 -3.58 20.46
C LYS A 56 14.98 -2.17 20.89
N GLY A 57 14.66 -2.04 22.18
CA GLY A 57 14.18 -0.80 22.76
C GLY A 57 15.22 0.32 22.64
N GLY A 58 14.76 1.54 22.38
CA GLY A 58 15.60 2.73 22.19
C GLY A 58 15.56 3.34 20.79
N SER A 59 15.01 2.64 19.79
CA SER A 59 14.77 3.19 18.45
C SER A 59 13.58 4.17 18.41
N ARG A 60 13.65 5.16 17.50
CA ARG A 60 12.54 6.10 17.20
C ARG A 60 11.28 5.37 16.73
N LEU A 61 11.45 4.37 15.86
CA LEU A 61 10.37 3.51 15.38
C LEU A 61 10.15 2.35 16.35
N LYS A 62 8.88 2.11 16.73
CA LYS A 62 8.46 1.01 17.60
C LYS A 62 7.58 0.04 16.80
N LEU A 63 7.79 -1.26 16.97
CA LEU A 63 6.94 -2.28 16.34
C LEU A 63 5.52 -2.25 16.95
N ARG A 64 4.49 -2.42 16.11
CA ARG A 64 3.11 -2.63 16.54
C ARG A 64 2.67 -4.04 16.16
N TYR A 65 2.00 -4.71 17.09
CA TYR A 65 1.48 -6.06 16.89
C TYR A 65 0.22 -6.28 17.73
N LEU A 66 -0.69 -7.12 17.26
CA LEU A 66 -1.68 -7.78 18.11
C LEU A 66 -1.03 -8.97 18.80
N LYS A 67 -1.49 -9.28 20.01
CA LYS A 67 -1.16 -10.50 20.73
C LYS A 67 -2.45 -11.24 21.04
N GLY A 68 -2.57 -12.49 20.62
CA GLY A 68 -3.68 -13.38 21.00
C GLY A 68 -3.52 -13.90 22.43
N ASP A 69 -4.63 -14.34 23.03
CA ASP A 69 -4.62 -14.94 24.38
C ASP A 69 -3.84 -16.28 24.40
N ASP A 70 -3.74 -16.94 23.25
CA ASP A 70 -2.89 -18.12 22.99
C ASP A 70 -1.39 -17.79 22.83
N GLY A 71 -1.02 -16.52 22.90
CA GLY A 71 0.36 -16.04 22.74
C GLY A 71 0.79 -15.79 21.30
N THR A 72 -0.08 -16.04 20.30
CA THR A 72 0.22 -15.68 18.89
C THR A 72 0.42 -14.18 18.73
N GLN A 73 1.17 -13.78 17.69
CA GLN A 73 1.45 -12.37 17.41
C GLN A 73 1.22 -12.06 15.92
N GLN A 74 0.52 -10.96 15.64
CA GLN A 74 0.31 -10.45 14.29
C GLN A 74 0.92 -9.06 14.17
N PHE A 75 1.87 -8.89 13.25
CA PHE A 75 2.44 -7.57 12.93
C PHE A 75 1.40 -6.62 12.33
N LEU A 76 1.32 -5.39 12.83
CA LEU A 76 0.39 -4.34 12.37
C LEU A 76 1.08 -3.13 11.70
N GLY A 77 2.41 -3.05 11.75
CA GLY A 77 3.16 -1.87 11.28
C GLY A 77 4.06 -1.27 12.34
N TRP A 78 4.40 0.01 12.17
CA TRP A 78 5.30 0.74 13.05
C TRP A 78 4.59 1.95 13.66
N SER A 79 5.16 2.52 14.72
CA SER A 79 4.82 3.87 15.19
C SER A 79 6.08 4.71 15.39
N ASP A 80 6.00 6.00 15.04
CA ASP A 80 7.09 6.96 15.16
C ASP A 80 6.96 7.75 16.46
N SER A 81 7.77 7.38 17.45
CA SER A 81 7.71 7.99 18.78
C SER A 81 8.14 9.47 18.82
N ALA A 82 8.99 9.92 17.89
CA ALA A 82 9.35 11.34 17.78
C ALA A 82 8.25 12.19 17.13
N ARG A 83 7.23 11.55 16.55
CA ARG A 83 6.02 12.22 16.01
C ARG A 83 4.81 12.06 16.92
N GLY A 84 5.01 11.70 18.19
CA GLY A 84 3.93 11.47 19.16
C GLY A 84 3.31 10.07 19.09
N GLY A 85 4.01 9.10 18.49
CA GLY A 85 3.50 7.73 18.33
C GLY A 85 2.62 7.52 17.10
N GLU A 86 2.75 8.38 16.08
CA GLU A 86 2.00 8.25 14.81
C GLU A 86 2.26 6.90 14.13
N ASP A 87 1.19 6.21 13.76
CA ASP A 87 1.23 4.98 12.98
C ASP A 87 1.85 5.23 11.59
N CYS A 88 2.86 4.43 11.24
CA CYS A 88 3.54 4.52 9.96
C CYS A 88 3.84 3.16 9.32
N SER A 89 3.97 3.15 8.00
CA SER A 89 4.46 2.02 7.22
C SER A 89 5.62 2.48 6.33
N PHE A 90 6.50 1.55 5.98
CA PHE A 90 7.54 1.84 4.99
C PHE A 90 6.89 1.94 3.61
N LEU A 91 6.95 3.14 3.04
CA LEU A 91 6.47 3.49 1.71
C LEU A 91 7.60 4.17 0.95
N GLN A 92 7.63 4.04 -0.36
CA GLN A 92 8.59 4.76 -1.20
C GLN A 92 8.20 6.25 -1.25
N HIS A 93 9.12 7.14 -0.92
CA HIS A 93 8.97 8.58 -1.11
C HIS A 93 9.31 8.98 -2.55
N ALA A 94 8.94 10.18 -2.98
CA ALA A 94 9.27 10.70 -4.31
C ALA A 94 10.79 10.82 -4.63
N ASP A 95 11.67 10.67 -3.62
CA ASP A 95 13.13 10.58 -3.80
C ASP A 95 13.62 9.13 -4.07
N GLY A 96 12.69 8.18 -4.22
CA GLY A 96 12.97 6.76 -4.42
C GLY A 96 13.32 5.99 -3.14
N SER A 97 13.50 6.67 -2.00
CA SER A 97 13.88 6.03 -0.74
C SER A 97 12.67 5.49 0.03
N TRP A 98 12.86 4.38 0.75
CA TRP A 98 11.85 3.82 1.65
C TRP A 98 11.84 4.56 2.98
N ARG A 99 10.68 5.05 3.42
CA ARG A 99 10.57 5.81 4.67
C ARG A 99 9.32 5.42 5.46
N CYS A 100 9.39 5.44 6.79
CA CYS A 100 8.22 5.23 7.63
C CYS A 100 7.33 6.48 7.56
N MET A 101 6.29 6.43 6.72
CA MET A 101 5.38 7.55 6.48
C MET A 101 4.03 7.32 7.16
N PRO A 102 3.38 8.37 7.72
CA PRO A 102 2.08 8.25 8.37
C PRO A 102 1.04 7.59 7.45
N THR A 103 0.27 6.64 8.00
CA THR A 103 -0.75 5.89 7.23
C THR A 103 -2.09 6.62 7.17
N ALA A 104 -2.52 7.25 8.27
CA ALA A 104 -3.74 8.04 8.35
C ALA A 104 -3.64 9.33 7.51
N THR A 105 -4.22 9.33 6.31
CA THR A 105 -4.08 10.41 5.32
C THR A 105 -5.34 10.64 4.49
N ALA A 106 -5.50 11.85 3.95
CA ALA A 106 -6.46 12.18 2.90
C ALA A 106 -5.78 12.23 1.52
N LEU A 107 -6.48 11.83 0.45
CA LEU A 107 -5.98 12.01 -0.92
C LEU A 107 -6.05 13.50 -1.31
N VAL A 108 -4.93 14.07 -1.71
CA VAL A 108 -4.83 15.43 -2.26
C VAL A 108 -4.84 15.31 -3.78
N GLY A 109 -5.75 16.03 -4.46
CA GLY A 109 -5.71 16.10 -5.90
C GLY A 109 -6.93 16.80 -6.50
N GLY A 110 -6.69 17.63 -7.51
CA GLY A 110 -7.72 18.21 -8.35
C GLY A 110 -8.51 19.38 -7.74
N TYR A 111 -8.52 19.60 -6.43
CA TYR A 111 -9.30 20.67 -5.79
C TYR A 111 -8.44 21.85 -5.34
N PHE A 112 -8.92 23.08 -5.57
CA PHE A 112 -8.20 24.32 -5.37
C PHE A 112 -9.09 25.43 -4.79
N ALA A 113 -8.48 26.37 -4.06
CA ALA A 113 -9.14 27.57 -3.55
C ALA A 113 -9.28 28.71 -4.59
N SER A 114 -8.92 28.49 -5.86
CA SER A 114 -8.88 29.53 -6.90
C SER A 114 -9.52 29.09 -8.23
N ALA A 115 -10.18 30.03 -8.91
CA ALA A 115 -10.86 29.79 -10.20
C ALA A 115 -9.90 29.49 -11.37
N SER A 116 -8.60 29.66 -11.17
CA SER A 116 -7.55 29.22 -12.11
C SER A 116 -7.03 27.81 -11.81
N CYS A 117 -7.50 27.16 -10.76
CA CYS A 117 -7.04 25.85 -10.29
C CYS A 117 -5.52 25.80 -10.04
N THR A 118 -5.03 26.83 -9.35
CA THR A 118 -3.63 27.03 -8.95
C THR A 118 -3.51 27.47 -7.49
N GLY A 119 -2.30 27.36 -6.92
CA GLY A 119 -2.04 27.77 -5.54
C GLY A 119 -2.51 26.74 -4.51
N THR A 120 -3.30 27.17 -3.52
CA THR A 120 -3.71 26.32 -2.39
C THR A 120 -4.60 25.18 -2.87
N GLU A 121 -4.11 23.95 -2.73
CA GLU A 121 -4.88 22.73 -2.90
C GLU A 121 -5.74 22.43 -1.68
N LEU A 122 -6.83 21.71 -1.91
CA LEU A 122 -7.83 21.38 -0.90
C LEU A 122 -8.05 19.87 -0.82
N VAL A 123 -8.48 19.39 0.35
CA VAL A 123 -9.01 18.04 0.55
C VAL A 123 -10.46 18.09 1.03
N TYR A 124 -11.25 17.12 0.56
CA TYR A 124 -12.62 16.89 1.00
C TYR A 124 -12.65 15.72 1.99
N LEU A 125 -13.38 15.89 3.09
CA LEU A 125 -13.65 14.84 4.08
C LEU A 125 -15.16 14.69 4.28
N ALA A 126 -15.62 13.48 4.58
CA ALA A 126 -17.01 13.29 5.01
C ALA A 126 -17.25 14.03 6.33
N LYS A 127 -18.40 14.71 6.44
CA LYS A 127 -18.72 15.55 7.60
C LYS A 127 -18.66 14.79 8.91
N GLY A 128 -18.08 15.43 9.92
CA GLY A 128 -17.97 14.88 11.28
C GLY A 128 -16.89 13.83 11.49
N LEU A 129 -16.09 13.50 10.47
CA LEU A 129 -14.85 12.74 10.66
C LEU A 129 -13.71 13.67 11.12
N PRO A 130 -12.79 13.21 11.99
CA PRO A 130 -11.59 13.98 12.33
C PRO A 130 -10.73 14.25 11.10
N ALA A 131 -10.22 15.46 10.96
CA ALA A 131 -9.28 15.78 9.88
C ALA A 131 -7.97 14.98 10.06
N PRO A 132 -7.54 14.17 9.08
CA PRO A 132 -6.24 13.53 9.14
C PRO A 132 -5.17 14.61 9.05
N LYS A 133 -4.12 14.50 9.86
CA LYS A 133 -3.04 15.49 9.94
C LYS A 133 -2.27 15.65 8.62
N TYR A 134 -2.37 14.68 7.71
CA TYR A 134 -1.62 14.66 6.46
C TYR A 134 -2.50 14.39 5.24
N GLY A 135 -2.26 15.16 4.18
CA GLY A 135 -2.65 14.83 2.82
C GLY A 135 -1.57 14.00 2.12
N GLN A 136 -1.94 13.24 1.10
CA GLN A 136 -1.02 12.45 0.29
C GLN A 136 -1.27 12.59 -1.21
N LYS A 137 -0.18 12.43 -1.99
CA LYS A 137 -0.21 12.25 -3.44
C LYS A 137 0.64 11.05 -3.83
N TYR A 138 0.27 10.43 -4.94
CA TYR A 138 1.07 9.42 -5.64
C TYR A 138 1.75 10.04 -6.86
N GLU A 139 2.97 9.62 -7.13
CA GLU A 139 3.79 10.04 -8.27
C GLU A 139 4.58 8.82 -8.75
N GLY A 140 4.01 8.09 -9.72
CA GLY A 140 4.47 6.74 -10.04
C GLY A 140 4.31 5.82 -8.83
N LEU A 141 5.41 5.21 -8.38
CA LEU A 141 5.48 4.42 -7.15
C LEU A 141 5.77 5.28 -5.90
N GLY A 142 6.23 6.53 -6.10
CA GLY A 142 6.55 7.45 -5.03
C GLY A 142 5.30 8.03 -4.38
N THR A 143 5.38 8.28 -3.07
CA THR A 143 4.32 8.88 -2.29
C THR A 143 4.83 10.14 -1.60
N ARG A 144 4.09 11.25 -1.73
CA ARG A 144 4.37 12.54 -1.08
C ARG A 144 3.42 12.78 0.09
N ARG A 145 3.84 13.58 1.07
CA ARG A 145 3.05 13.94 2.27
C ARG A 145 2.98 15.46 2.43
N TYR A 146 1.81 15.97 2.77
CA TYR A 146 1.51 17.39 2.95
C TYR A 146 0.78 17.57 4.28
N PRO A 147 0.95 18.66 5.04
CA PRO A 147 0.13 18.90 6.22
C PRO A 147 -1.28 19.33 5.79
N VAL A 148 -2.31 18.73 6.39
CA VAL A 148 -3.66 19.32 6.37
C VAL A 148 -3.67 20.42 7.42
N THR A 149 -4.14 21.61 7.03
CA THR A 149 -4.03 22.81 7.87
C THR A 149 -5.40 23.22 8.42
N LYS A 150 -5.88 24.42 8.11
CA LYS A 150 -7.15 24.95 8.58
C LYS A 150 -8.32 24.50 7.69
N PRO A 151 -9.55 24.44 8.23
CA PRO A 151 -10.76 24.40 7.42
C PRO A 151 -10.77 25.55 6.38
N HIS A 152 -11.27 25.25 5.19
CA HIS A 152 -11.44 26.22 4.11
C HIS A 152 -12.92 26.63 4.01
N ALA A 153 -13.20 27.90 4.28
CA ALA A 153 -14.51 28.50 4.09
C ALA A 153 -14.42 29.48 2.91
N GLY A 154 -14.86 29.03 1.73
CA GLY A 154 -14.77 29.81 0.49
C GLY A 154 -15.10 28.95 -0.73
N ALA A 155 -14.98 29.56 -1.91
CA ALA A 155 -15.19 28.85 -3.17
C ALA A 155 -14.18 27.69 -3.33
N VAL A 156 -14.63 26.61 -3.97
CA VAL A 156 -13.81 25.45 -4.29
C VAL A 156 -13.93 25.13 -5.76
N TYR A 157 -12.78 24.94 -6.40
CA TYR A 157 -12.71 24.67 -7.82
C TYR A 157 -12.03 23.32 -8.08
N TRP A 158 -12.60 22.56 -9.01
CA TRP A 158 -12.05 21.28 -9.44
C TRP A 158 -11.41 21.41 -10.83
N ARG A 159 -10.17 20.92 -10.95
CA ARG A 159 -9.44 20.81 -12.21
C ARG A 159 -9.70 19.44 -12.81
N GLN A 160 -10.44 19.42 -13.92
CA GLN A 160 -10.70 18.21 -14.69
C GLN A 160 -9.37 17.56 -15.14
N PRO A 161 -9.10 16.29 -14.79
CA PRO A 161 -7.82 15.64 -15.12
C PRO A 161 -7.53 15.50 -16.61
N THR A 162 -8.58 15.44 -17.44
CA THR A 162 -8.47 15.18 -18.90
C THR A 162 -8.39 16.45 -19.74
N THR A 163 -9.16 17.49 -19.39
CA THR A 163 -9.24 18.74 -20.17
C THR A 163 -8.42 19.88 -19.55
N GLY A 164 -8.02 19.76 -18.29
CA GLY A 164 -7.44 20.85 -17.50
C GLY A 164 -8.46 21.95 -17.10
N ALA A 165 -9.73 21.83 -17.51
CA ALA A 165 -10.75 22.83 -17.22
C ALA A 165 -10.98 22.99 -15.71
N CYS A 166 -11.05 24.23 -15.24
CA CYS A 166 -11.33 24.56 -13.86
C CYS A 166 -12.82 24.88 -13.69
N GLN A 167 -13.51 24.16 -12.81
CA GLN A 167 -14.95 24.29 -12.60
C GLN A 167 -15.26 24.64 -11.14
N ASP A 168 -16.21 25.53 -10.91
CA ASP A 168 -16.74 25.77 -9.56
C ASP A 168 -17.53 24.55 -9.09
N VAL A 169 -17.13 23.99 -7.94
CA VAL A 169 -17.76 22.84 -7.29
C VAL A 169 -18.09 23.14 -5.82
N SER A 170 -18.24 24.43 -5.48
CA SER A 170 -18.47 24.90 -4.11
C SER A 170 -19.72 24.28 -3.47
N SER A 171 -20.71 23.85 -4.26
CA SER A 171 -21.87 23.11 -3.78
C SER A 171 -21.53 21.80 -3.05
N LEU A 172 -20.40 21.16 -3.37
CA LEU A 172 -19.95 19.93 -2.70
C LEU A 172 -19.54 20.15 -1.24
N SER A 173 -19.19 21.38 -0.82
CA SER A 173 -18.88 21.66 0.60
C SER A 173 -20.12 21.65 1.49
N THR A 174 -21.32 21.46 0.93
CA THR A 174 -22.55 21.28 1.71
C THR A 174 -22.62 19.93 2.41
N SER A 175 -22.05 18.87 1.82
CA SER A 175 -22.03 17.49 2.36
C SER A 175 -20.69 17.06 2.95
N SER A 176 -19.64 17.87 2.79
CA SER A 176 -18.27 17.56 3.18
C SER A 176 -17.57 18.73 3.86
N ASP A 177 -16.65 18.43 4.77
CA ASP A 177 -15.75 19.42 5.36
C ASP A 177 -14.51 19.56 4.47
N VAL A 178 -14.12 20.80 4.17
CA VAL A 178 -13.02 21.11 3.23
C VAL A 178 -11.85 21.71 4.00
N TYR A 179 -10.63 21.28 3.71
CA TYR A 179 -9.42 21.74 4.40
C TYR A 179 -8.33 22.15 3.42
N ALA A 180 -7.58 23.18 3.79
CA ALA A 180 -6.43 23.65 3.03
C ALA A 180 -5.19 22.77 3.25
N VAL A 181 -4.49 22.45 2.16
CA VAL A 181 -3.25 21.66 2.18
C VAL A 181 -2.05 22.61 2.14
N GLY A 182 -1.10 22.38 3.05
CA GLY A 182 0.15 23.14 3.10
C GLY A 182 1.25 22.61 2.15
N PRO A 183 2.48 23.15 2.25
CA PRO A 183 3.59 22.72 1.41
C PRO A 183 4.00 21.27 1.69
N GLU A 184 4.68 20.65 0.73
CA GLU A 184 5.21 19.28 0.86
C GLU A 184 6.16 19.15 2.06
N LEU A 185 6.01 18.05 2.81
CA LEU A 185 6.95 17.68 3.87
C LEU A 185 8.19 17.04 3.22
N PRO A 186 9.41 17.51 3.52
CA PRO A 186 10.62 16.96 2.92
C PRO A 186 10.82 15.50 3.35
N PRO A 187 11.50 14.67 2.52
CA PRO A 187 11.76 13.27 2.85
C PRO A 187 12.44 13.07 4.21
N SER A 188 13.30 13.99 4.62
CA SER A 188 13.99 14.01 5.92
C SER A 188 13.06 14.14 7.15
N ALA A 189 11.79 14.49 6.98
CA ALA A 189 10.79 14.46 8.05
C ALA A 189 10.46 13.02 8.52
N PHE A 190 10.76 12.02 7.69
CA PHE A 190 10.42 10.61 7.88
C PHE A 190 11.69 9.75 8.03
N VAL A 191 11.62 8.75 8.92
CA VAL A 191 12.74 7.84 9.19
C VAL A 191 13.03 7.00 7.95
N LEU A 192 14.30 7.00 7.51
CA LEU A 192 14.79 6.19 6.41
C LEU A 192 14.78 4.70 6.79
N GLY A 193 14.28 3.85 5.89
CA GLY A 193 14.40 2.41 5.96
C GLY A 193 15.47 1.90 4.98
N THR A 194 16.19 0.87 5.40
CA THR A 194 17.11 0.12 4.52
C THR A 194 16.50 -1.25 4.28
N LEU A 195 16.38 -1.65 3.01
CA LEU A 195 15.99 -3.01 2.67
C LEU A 195 17.19 -3.94 2.88
N THR A 196 17.07 -4.88 3.81
CA THR A 196 18.06 -5.94 4.03
C THR A 196 17.41 -7.27 3.70
N THR A 197 17.88 -7.92 2.64
CA THR A 197 17.57 -9.33 2.36
C THR A 197 18.49 -10.20 3.19
N SER A 198 17.97 -11.24 3.84
CA SER A 198 18.81 -12.34 4.32
C SER A 198 19.49 -13.00 3.11
N PRO A 199 20.73 -13.52 3.24
CA PRO A 199 21.19 -14.60 2.39
C PRO A 199 20.31 -15.85 2.55
#